data_AF-A0A8C5GYB4-F1
#
_entry.id   AF-A0A8C5GYB4-F1
#
_cell.length_a   1.000
_cell.length_b   1.000
_cell.length_c   1.000
_cell.angle_alpha   90.00
_cell.angle_beta   90.00
_cell.angle_gamma   90.00
#
_symmetry.space_group_name_H-M   'P 1'
#
loop_
_entity.id
_entity.type
_entity.pdbx_description
1 polymer ?
#
loop_
_entity_poly.entity_id
_entity_poly.type
_entity_poly.pdbx_seq_one_letter_code
_entity_poly.pdbx_strand_id
1 'polypeptide(L)' 'MARDMSDKEILKMELDQLKKEVSTPRTPVAANCADTISFVEGLMPNDPLIKGVPDEKNPYKGDKGGCVVT' A
#
# COMPACT_ATOMS: atom_id res chain seq x y z
N MET A 1 8.03 19.57 -17.39
CA MET A 1 8.27 18.17 -17.85
C MET A 1 7.10 17.67 -18.68
N ALA A 2 5.92 17.36 -18.11
CA ALA A 2 4.75 16.99 -18.94
C ALA A 2 3.97 18.19 -19.51
N ARG A 3 4.09 19.37 -18.89
CA ARG A 3 3.38 20.60 -19.29
C ARG A 3 4.00 21.35 -20.48
N ASP A 4 5.21 20.97 -20.87
CA ASP A 4 6.00 21.67 -21.92
C ASP A 4 6.01 20.90 -23.26
N MET A 5 5.28 19.78 -23.34
CA MET A 5 5.21 18.93 -24.53
C MET A 5 3.92 19.20 -25.31
N SER A 6 3.98 19.04 -26.62
CA SER A 6 2.78 19.10 -27.45
C SER A 6 1.85 17.91 -27.17
N ASP A 7 0.54 18.08 -27.41
CA ASP A 7 -0.46 17.02 -27.25
C ASP A 7 -0.07 15.74 -28.02
N LYS A 8 0.54 15.90 -29.20
CA LYS A 8 1.02 14.78 -30.02
C LYS A 8 2.15 13.99 -29.35
N GLU A 9 3.05 14.66 -28.64
CA GLU A 9 4.15 14.01 -27.92
C GLU A 9 3.66 13.29 -26.67
N ILE A 10 2.71 13.90 -25.95
CA ILE A 10 2.04 13.28 -24.80
C ILE A 10 1.34 11.98 -25.24
N LEU A 11 0.57 12.01 -26.33
CA LEU A 11 -0.13 10.83 -26.85
C LEU A 11 0.82 9.73 -27.33
N LYS A 12 1.96 10.10 -27.92
CA LYS A 12 2.99 9.11 -28.29
C LYS A 12 3.58 8.44 -27.05
N MET A 13 3.89 9.21 -26.01
CA MET A 13 4.41 8.67 -24.76
C MET A 13 3.41 7.74 -24.07
N GLU A 14 2.13 8.11 -24.05
CA GLU A 14 1.07 7.25 -23.51
C GLU A 14 0.97 5.95 -24.30
N LEU A 15 0.98 6.03 -25.63
CA LEU A 15 0.93 4.86 -26.49
C LEU A 15 2.13 3.91 -26.29
N ASP A 16 3.33 4.47 -26.11
CA ASP A 16 4.53 3.69 -25.81
C ASP A 16 4.47 3.04 -24.42
N GLN A 17 3.84 3.70 -23.44
CA GLN A 17 3.61 3.14 -22.12
C GLN A 17 2.59 1.99 -22.17
N LEU A 18 1.46 2.18 -22.87
CA LEU A 18 0.43 1.14 -23.04
C LEU A 18 0.97 -0.11 -23.74
N LYS A 19 1.83 0.05 -24.74
CA LYS A 19 2.54 -1.08 -25.40
C LYS A 19 3.44 -1.86 -24.45
N LYS A 20 4.00 -1.23 -23.42
CA LYS A 20 4.76 -1.93 -22.37
C LYS A 20 3.80 -2.66 -21.42
N GLU A 21 2.77 -1.98 -20.94
CA GLU A 21 1.83 -2.53 -19.93
C GLU A 21 0.99 -3.71 -20.42
N VAL A 22 0.69 -3.78 -21.72
CA VAL A 22 -0.01 -4.93 -22.29
C VAL A 22 0.82 -6.22 -22.18
N SER A 23 2.15 -6.10 -22.25
CA SER A 23 3.08 -7.24 -22.21
C SER A 23 3.46 -7.64 -20.79
N THR A 24 3.02 -6.89 -19.77
CA THR A 24 3.31 -7.19 -18.36
C THR A 24 2.66 -8.51 -17.95
N PRO A 25 3.43 -9.51 -17.50
CA PRO A 25 2.88 -10.76 -16.99
C PRO A 25 2.06 -10.49 -15.72
N ARG A 26 0.83 -11.00 -15.69
CA ARG A 26 -0.08 -10.85 -14.54
C ARG A 26 -0.28 -12.20 -13.88
N THR A 27 -0.17 -12.24 -12.56
CA THR A 27 -0.52 -13.43 -11.78
C THR A 27 -2.04 -13.48 -11.56
N PRO A 28 -2.64 -14.67 -11.41
CA PRO A 28 -4.06 -14.81 -11.10
C PRO A 28 -4.42 -14.09 -9.81
N VAL A 29 -5.52 -13.34 -9.80
CA VAL A 29 -6.00 -12.61 -8.61
C VAL A 29 -6.18 -13.56 -7.42
N ALA A 30 -6.73 -14.75 -7.66
CA ALA A 30 -6.91 -15.76 -6.61
C ALA A 30 -5.61 -16.15 -5.91
N ALA A 31 -4.50 -16.28 -6.65
CA ALA A 31 -3.19 -16.61 -6.07
C ALA A 31 -2.69 -15.45 -5.19
N ASN A 32 -2.71 -14.22 -5.71
CA ASN A 32 -2.28 -13.05 -4.94
C ASN A 32 -3.13 -12.83 -3.68
N CYS A 33 -4.44 -13.09 -3.74
CA CYS A 33 -5.32 -13.00 -2.57
C CYS A 33 -4.94 -14.05 -1.52
N ALA A 34 -4.69 -15.30 -1.91
CA ALA A 34 -4.28 -16.35 -0.98
C ALA A 34 -2.95 -16.02 -0.29
N ASP A 35 -1.96 -15.52 -1.04
CA ASP A 35 -0.66 -15.13 -0.50
C ASP A 35 -0.78 -13.95 0.46
N THR A 36 -1.60 -12.95 0.10
CA THR A 36 -1.83 -11.77 0.94
C THR A 36 -2.52 -12.15 2.26
N ILE A 37 -3.54 -13.01 2.20
CA ILE A 37 -4.24 -13.50 3.40
C ILE A 37 -3.24 -14.23 4.29
N SER A 38 -2.48 -15.18 3.73
CA SER A 38 -1.51 -15.97 4.49
C SER A 38 -0.45 -15.09 5.16
N PHE A 39 0.02 -14.06 4.46
CA PHE A 39 0.97 -13.09 4.99
C PHE A 39 0.40 -12.29 6.16
N VAL A 40 -0.81 -11.74 5.99
CA VAL A 40 -1.48 -10.94 7.03
C VAL A 40 -1.79 -11.81 8.24
N GLU A 41 -2.37 -13.00 8.06
CA GLU A 41 -2.71 -13.92 9.14
C GLU A 41 -1.48 -14.40 9.91
N GLY A 42 -0.33 -14.56 9.25
CA GLY A 42 0.92 -14.93 9.91
C GLY A 42 1.50 -13.83 10.81
N LEU A 43 1.25 -12.56 10.48
CA LEU A 43 1.76 -11.40 11.22
C LEU A 43 0.76 -10.85 12.25
N MET A 44 -0.54 -10.99 11.97
CA MET A 44 -1.64 -10.51 12.80
C MET A 44 -1.53 -10.89 14.29
N PRO A 45 -1.11 -12.11 14.70
CA PRO A 45 -1.00 -12.47 16.11
C PRO A 45 0.01 -11.63 16.90
N ASN A 46 0.97 -11.03 16.20
CA ASN A 46 2.04 -10.22 16.78
C ASN A 46 1.82 -8.72 16.54
N ASP A 47 0.73 -8.34 15.87
CA ASP A 47 0.45 -6.94 15.57
C ASP A 47 0.00 -6.18 16.84
N PRO A 48 0.79 -5.19 17.31
CA PRO A 48 0.50 -4.37 18.47
C PRO A 48 -0.84 -3.63 18.41
N LEU A 49 -1.28 -3.23 17.20
CA LEU A 49 -2.51 -2.47 16.99
C LEU A 49 -3.75 -3.37 16.96
N ILE A 50 -3.57 -4.67 16.75
CA ILE A 50 -4.64 -5.66 16.76
C ILE A 50 -4.76 -6.31 18.15
N LYS A 51 -3.64 -6.77 18.73
CA LYS A 51 -3.63 -7.44 20.04
C LYS A 51 -3.54 -6.48 21.23
N GLY A 52 -3.17 -5.24 21.00
CA GLY A 52 -2.86 -4.28 22.06
C GLY A 52 -1.44 -4.44 22.59
N VAL A 53 -0.92 -3.36 23.17
CA VAL A 53 0.41 -3.30 23.79
C VAL A 53 0.26 -3.19 25.29
N PRO A 54 0.96 -4.01 26.10
CA PRO A 54 1.01 -3.83 27.54
C PRO A 54 1.54 -2.43 27.89
N ASP A 55 0.97 -1.79 28.91
CA ASP A 55 1.34 -0.43 29.31
C ASP A 55 2.84 -0.24 29.53
N GLU A 56 3.54 -1.24 30.05
CA GLU A 56 5.00 -1.21 30.29
C GLU A 56 5.84 -1.17 29.01
N LYS A 57 5.29 -1.71 27.92
CA LYS A 57 5.95 -1.77 26.60
C LYS A 57 5.42 -0.68 25.65
N ASN A 58 4.38 0.05 26.06
CA ASN A 58 3.82 1.12 25.25
C ASN A 58 4.72 2.37 25.36
N PRO A 59 5.36 2.82 24.27
CA PRO A 59 6.21 4.00 24.30
C PRO A 59 5.45 5.30 24.63
N TYR A 60 4.11 5.28 24.57
CA TYR A 60 3.24 6.44 24.84
C TYR A 60 2.56 6.41 26.22
N LYS A 61 2.99 5.53 27.14
CA LYS A 61 2.38 5.37 28.48
C LYS A 61 2.20 6.69 29.26
N GLY A 62 3.09 7.66 29.06
CA GLY A 62 3.09 8.96 29.77
C GLY A 62 2.29 10.07 29.08
N ASP A 63 2.12 9.99 27.76
CA ASP A 63 1.35 10.97 27.00
C ASP A 63 -0.08 10.45 26.88
N LYS A 64 -0.91 10.81 27.86
CA LYS A 64 -2.37 10.73 27.69
C LYS A 64 -2.80 11.79 26.67
N GLY A 65 -2.43 11.58 25.41
CA GLY A 65 -3.01 12.28 24.28
C GLY A 65 -4.49 11.92 24.24
N GLY A 66 -5.31 12.74 24.88
CA GLY A 66 -6.76 12.62 24.76
C GLY A 66 -7.14 12.59 23.28
N CYS A 67 -8.20 11.85 22.94
CA CYS A 67 -8.74 11.88 21.60
C CYS A 67 -9.19 13.32 21.29
N VAL A 68 -8.41 14.05 20.48
CA VAL A 68 -8.77 15.38 20.02
C VAL A 68 -9.53 15.22 18.72
N VAL A 69 -10.85 15.36 18.81
CA VAL A 69 -11.71 15.58 17.64
C VAL A 69 -11.84 17.09 17.49
N THR A 70 -10.91 17.73 16.79
CA THR A 70 -11.08 19.10 16.27
C THR A 70 -11.04 19.08 14.77
#